data_AF-A0A9D8SAY9-F1
#
_entry.id   AF-A0A9D8SAY9-F1
#
_cell.length_a   1.000
_cell.length_b   1.000
_cell.length_c   1.000
_cell.angle_alpha   90.00
_cell.angle_beta   90.00
_cell.angle_gamma   90.00
#
_symmetry.space_group_name_H-M   'P 1'
#
loop_
_entity.id
_entity.type
_entity.pdbx_description
1 polymer ?
#
loop_
_entity_poly.entity_id
_entity_poly.type
_entity_poly.pdbx_seq_one_letter_code
_entity_poly.pdbx_strand_id
1 'polypeptide(L)'
;MNIALSTGLDLLIVAILLICIVLGCRKGLVRSVIGFFGKIISLVAAFFLSENLGTYLDKNYIHNPMRQWLVNQLSPTSENINASISALDLDSLFNNRPDFFVNITNLLNINIDETAGRYFSIKEQGIEQAKAAIIDFMVSPVSAVISRIAAFLIIFIVCAIGVAVLWWLSDLIINLPIVRQLDTLGGFVFGALNGILIVFVTVSVIGLTSQYLLKDMTYEEKQNIVEGTILYEQFQNINPITSLLGVESETK
;
A
#
# COMPACT_ATOMS: atom_id res chain seq x y z
N MET A 1 -19.08 -0.94 -39.84
CA MET A 1 -18.07 -1.15 -38.77
C MET A 1 -18.21 -0.08 -37.69
N ASN A 2 -18.25 1.20 -38.06
CA ASN A 2 -18.32 2.33 -37.12
C ASN A 2 -19.57 2.35 -36.23
N ILE A 3 -20.76 2.05 -36.77
CA ILE A 3 -22.02 1.98 -35.99
C ILE A 3 -21.98 0.86 -34.93
N ALA A 4 -21.34 -0.27 -35.24
CA ALA A 4 -21.23 -1.39 -34.30
C ALA A 4 -20.23 -1.09 -33.17
N LEU A 5 -19.14 -0.39 -33.50
CA LEU A 5 -18.16 0.09 -32.51
C LEU A 5 -18.75 1.17 -31.60
N SER A 6 -19.48 2.14 -32.15
CA SER A 6 -20.12 3.19 -31.36
C SER A 6 -21.19 2.61 -30.43
N THR A 7 -22.12 1.82 -30.97
CA THR A 7 -23.16 1.15 -30.16
C THR A 7 -22.55 0.24 -29.08
N GLY A 8 -21.40 -0.39 -29.36
CA GLY A 8 -20.67 -1.22 -28.41
C GLY A 8 -20.11 -0.45 -27.21
N LEU A 9 -19.61 0.77 -27.42
CA LEU A 9 -19.08 1.63 -26.36
C LEU A 9 -20.19 2.10 -25.41
N ASP A 10 -21.32 2.56 -25.96
CA ASP A 10 -22.47 2.99 -25.15
C ASP A 10 -23.06 1.81 -24.36
N LEU A 11 -23.18 0.63 -24.98
CA LEU A 11 -23.65 -0.58 -24.31
C LEU A 11 -22.71 -0.99 -23.16
N LEU A 12 -21.40 -0.87 -23.36
CA LEU A 12 -20.39 -1.16 -22.34
C LEU A 12 -20.54 -0.22 -21.13
N ILE A 13 -20.72 1.08 -21.36
CA ILE A 13 -20.92 2.06 -20.29
C ILE A 13 -22.21 1.75 -19.51
N VAL A 14 -23.32 1.47 -20.21
CA VAL A 14 -24.60 1.08 -19.58
C VAL A 14 -24.42 -0.19 -18.75
N ALA A 15 -23.71 -1.19 -19.27
CA ALA A 15 -23.45 -2.43 -18.56
C ALA A 15 -22.65 -2.19 -17.27
N ILE A 16 -21.60 -1.38 -17.32
CA ILE A 16 -20.80 -1.02 -16.12
C ILE A 16 -21.67 -0.32 -15.08
N LEU A 17 -22.46 0.67 -15.49
CA LEU A 17 -23.35 1.40 -14.57
C LEU A 17 -24.38 0.48 -13.95
N LEU A 18 -25.05 -0.36 -14.74
CA LEU A 18 -26.04 -1.33 -14.24
C LEU A 18 -25.41 -2.33 -13.28
N ILE A 19 -24.24 -2.87 -13.60
CA ILE A 19 -23.53 -3.80 -12.71
C ILE A 19 -23.19 -3.10 -11.39
N CYS A 20 -22.66 -1.87 -11.43
CA CYS A 20 -22.30 -1.13 -10.22
C CYS A 20 -23.52 -0.80 -9.36
N ILE A 21 -24.63 -0.39 -9.98
CA ILE A 21 -25.91 -0.13 -9.31
C ILE A 21 -26.46 -1.41 -8.67
N VAL A 22 -26.51 -2.51 -9.41
CA VAL A 22 -27.02 -3.80 -8.91
C VAL A 22 -26.14 -4.31 -7.77
N LEU A 23 -24.82 -4.21 -7.88
CA LEU A 23 -23.90 -4.58 -6.80
C LEU A 23 -24.08 -3.68 -5.56
N GLY A 24 -24.31 -2.38 -5.76
CA GLY A 24 -24.62 -1.42 -4.71
C GLY A 24 -25.92 -1.74 -3.97
N CYS A 25 -27.00 -1.99 -4.72
CA CYS A 25 -28.30 -2.39 -4.17
C CYS A 25 -28.24 -3.74 -3.44
N ARG A 26 -27.48 -4.72 -3.95
CA ARG A 26 -27.38 -6.05 -3.32
C ARG A 26 -26.50 -6.04 -2.07
N LYS A 27 -25.51 -5.15 -1.99
CA LYS A 27 -24.65 -5.01 -0.80
C LYS A 27 -25.30 -4.16 0.29
N GLY A 28 -26.05 -3.12 -0.08
CA GLY A 28 -26.54 -2.10 0.86
C GLY A 28 -25.51 -0.99 1.13
N LEU A 29 -25.99 0.20 1.53
CA LEU A 29 -25.16 1.37 1.84
C LEU A 29 -24.25 1.11 3.03
N VAL A 30 -24.82 0.70 4.15
CA VAL A 30 -24.13 0.55 5.43
C VAL A 30 -23.01 -0.47 5.28
N ARG A 31 -23.28 -1.56 4.56
CA ARG A 31 -22.32 -2.62 4.30
C ARG A 31 -21.14 -2.16 3.43
N SER A 32 -21.41 -1.36 2.41
CA SER A 32 -20.37 -0.76 1.56
C SER A 32 -19.54 0.27 2.32
N VAL A 33 -20.18 1.14 3.11
CA VAL A 33 -19.53 2.18 3.89
C VAL A 33 -18.64 1.58 4.98
N ILE A 34 -19.16 0.64 5.78
CA ILE A 34 -18.36 -0.04 6.82
C ILE A 34 -17.21 -0.83 6.20
N GLY A 35 -17.43 -1.53 5.09
CA GLY A 35 -16.38 -2.29 4.43
C GLY A 35 -15.27 -1.42 3.83
N PHE A 36 -15.63 -0.24 3.31
CA PHE A 36 -14.67 0.70 2.71
C PHE A 36 -13.97 1.54 3.77
N PHE A 37 -14.73 2.33 4.53
CA PHE A 37 -14.19 3.22 5.55
C PHE A 37 -13.63 2.45 6.75
N GLY A 38 -14.22 1.31 7.11
CA GLY A 38 -13.68 0.49 8.20
C GLY A 38 -12.25 0.03 7.93
N LYS A 39 -11.91 -0.36 6.69
CA LYS A 39 -10.52 -0.70 6.35
C LYS A 39 -9.58 0.50 6.42
N ILE A 40 -10.03 1.67 5.97
CA ILE A 40 -9.25 2.92 6.04
C ILE A 40 -9.02 3.29 7.51
N ILE A 41 -10.07 3.26 8.33
CA ILE A 41 -10.00 3.53 9.77
C ILE A 41 -9.07 2.52 10.46
N SER A 42 -9.17 1.24 10.14
CA SER A 42 -8.26 0.21 10.66
C SER A 42 -6.81 0.46 10.28
N LEU A 43 -6.55 0.92 9.05
CA LEU A 43 -5.21 1.27 8.60
C LEU A 43 -4.64 2.47 9.37
N VAL A 44 -5.44 3.53 9.53
CA VAL A 44 -5.06 4.72 10.29
C VAL A 44 -4.85 4.38 11.78
N ALA A 45 -5.76 3.62 12.37
CA ALA A 45 -5.64 3.16 13.76
C ALA A 45 -4.38 2.31 13.94
N ALA A 46 -4.11 1.36 13.04
CA ALA A 46 -2.90 0.56 13.08
C ALA A 46 -1.64 1.42 13.01
N PHE A 47 -1.63 2.47 12.18
CA PHE A 47 -0.50 3.38 12.09
C PHE A 47 -0.20 4.06 13.45
N PHE A 48 -1.21 4.60 14.12
CA PHE A 48 -1.03 5.27 15.42
C PHE A 48 -0.67 4.29 16.54
N LEU A 49 -1.31 3.11 16.59
CA LEU A 49 -1.07 2.14 17.66
C LEU A 49 0.23 1.34 17.44
N SER A 50 0.77 1.31 16.23
CA SER A 50 1.99 0.55 15.89
C SER A 50 3.22 1.00 16.66
N GLU A 51 3.27 2.25 17.13
CA GLU A 51 4.39 2.77 17.89
C GLU A 51 4.52 2.08 19.26
N ASN A 52 3.42 2.02 20.01
CA ASN A 52 3.40 1.40 21.34
C ASN A 52 3.65 -0.11 21.28
N LEU A 53 2.98 -0.81 20.37
CA LEU A 53 3.18 -2.25 20.24
C LEU A 53 4.56 -2.56 19.62
N GLY A 54 5.05 -1.71 18.71
CA GLY A 54 6.35 -1.87 18.06
C GLY A 54 7.49 -1.79 19.07
N THR A 55 7.48 -0.83 19.98
CA THR A 55 8.50 -0.73 21.05
C THR A 55 8.47 -1.92 22.00
N TYR A 56 7.29 -2.44 22.31
CA TYR A 56 7.14 -3.66 23.12
C TYR A 56 7.67 -4.91 22.39
N LEU A 57 7.37 -5.05 21.10
CA LEU A 57 7.87 -6.17 20.29
C LEU A 57 9.38 -6.11 20.10
N ASP A 58 9.92 -4.92 19.88
CA ASP A 58 11.35 -4.68 19.73
C ASP A 58 12.10 -5.19 20.96
N LYS A 59 11.77 -4.64 22.13
CA LYS A 59 12.45 -4.95 23.39
C LYS A 59 12.40 -6.43 23.77
N ASN A 60 11.27 -7.10 23.54
CA ASN A 60 11.04 -8.44 24.09
C ASN A 60 11.31 -9.56 23.08
N TYR A 61 11.12 -9.32 21.78
CA TYR A 61 11.10 -10.40 20.78
C TYR A 61 12.02 -10.18 19.59
N ILE A 62 12.28 -8.94 19.16
CA ILE A 62 12.95 -8.67 17.87
C ILE A 62 14.38 -8.17 18.03
N HIS A 63 14.67 -7.35 19.04
CA HIS A 63 16.01 -6.77 19.25
C HIS A 63 17.08 -7.85 19.40
N ASN A 64 16.84 -8.85 20.26
CA ASN A 64 17.82 -9.91 20.53
C ASN A 64 18.12 -10.80 19.31
N PRO A 65 17.12 -11.32 18.57
CA PRO A 65 17.39 -12.04 17.32
C PRO A 65 18.11 -11.20 16.27
N MET A 66 17.78 -9.90 16.16
CA MET A 66 18.45 -9.00 15.21
C MET A 66 19.91 -8.77 15.59
N ARG A 67 20.18 -8.61 16.90
CA ARG A 67 21.53 -8.56 17.45
C ARG A 67 22.31 -9.83 17.14
N GLN A 68 21.71 -11.01 17.32
CA GLN A 68 22.37 -12.27 16.98
C GLN A 68 22.63 -12.40 15.47
N TRP A 69 21.67 -11.99 14.64
CA TRP A 69 21.84 -11.96 13.19
C TRP A 69 23.04 -11.09 12.80
N LEU A 70 23.15 -9.87 13.33
CA LEU A 70 24.27 -8.99 13.02
C LEU A 70 25.61 -9.60 13.46
N VAL A 71 25.68 -10.14 14.67
CA VAL A 71 26.91 -10.78 15.19
C VAL A 71 27.35 -11.95 14.31
N ASN A 72 26.41 -12.78 13.86
CA ASN A 72 26.70 -13.88 12.94
C ASN A 72 27.21 -13.36 11.58
N GLN A 73 26.65 -12.26 11.07
CA GLN A 73 27.09 -11.66 9.79
C GLN A 73 28.47 -10.99 9.89
N LEU A 74 28.83 -10.46 11.06
CA LEU A 74 30.12 -9.80 11.30
C LEU A 74 31.24 -10.78 11.67
N SER A 75 30.90 -12.03 11.97
CA SER A 75 31.87 -13.05 12.33
C SER A 75 32.56 -13.61 11.08
N PRO A 76 33.90 -13.59 11.01
CA PRO A 76 34.64 -14.01 9.81
C PRO A 76 34.54 -15.52 9.50
N THR A 77 34.00 -16.33 10.42
CA THR A 77 33.83 -17.77 10.24
C THR A 77 32.38 -18.08 9.84
N SER A 78 32.17 -18.29 8.54
CA SER A 78 30.87 -18.49 7.87
C SER A 78 30.02 -19.70 8.32
N GLU A 79 30.46 -20.47 9.32
CA GLU A 79 29.76 -21.68 9.80
C GLU A 79 29.04 -21.52 11.14
N ASN A 80 29.32 -20.48 11.92
CA ASN A 80 28.86 -20.45 13.31
C ASN A 80 27.51 -19.72 13.47
N ILE A 81 26.42 -20.48 13.58
CA ILE A 81 25.04 -19.96 13.78
C ILE A 81 24.87 -19.29 15.17
N ASN A 82 25.86 -19.38 16.07
CA ASN A 82 25.81 -18.81 17.43
C ASN A 82 27.10 -18.07 17.79
N ALA A 83 27.58 -17.19 16.90
CA ALA A 83 28.74 -16.39 17.21
C ALA A 83 28.48 -15.49 18.44
N SER A 84 29.50 -15.33 19.28
CA SER A 84 29.43 -14.52 20.49
C SER A 84 30.07 -13.16 20.25
N ILE A 85 29.50 -12.10 20.84
CA ILE A 85 30.03 -10.73 20.72
C ILE A 85 31.51 -10.66 21.14
N SER A 86 31.91 -11.39 22.17
CA SER A 86 33.30 -11.40 22.64
C SER A 86 34.30 -11.89 21.60
N ALA A 87 33.88 -12.78 20.70
CA ALA A 87 34.73 -13.31 19.62
C ALA A 87 34.87 -12.34 18.45
N LEU A 88 34.12 -11.24 18.43
CA LEU A 88 34.13 -10.29 17.33
C LEU A 88 35.35 -9.36 17.42
N ASP A 89 36.05 -9.22 16.30
CA ASP A 89 37.19 -8.31 16.15
C ASP A 89 36.74 -7.02 15.43
N LEU A 90 36.09 -6.13 16.18
CA LEU A 90 35.63 -4.84 15.65
C LEU A 90 36.80 -3.92 15.24
N ASP A 91 37.98 -4.07 15.84
CA ASP A 91 39.16 -3.29 15.49
C ASP A 91 39.57 -3.55 14.04
N SER A 92 39.66 -4.82 13.62
CA SER A 92 39.98 -5.12 12.23
C SER A 92 38.87 -4.73 11.27
N LEU A 93 37.60 -4.85 11.67
CA LEU A 93 36.46 -4.44 10.84
C LEU A 93 36.45 -2.94 10.55
N PHE A 94 36.68 -2.09 11.56
CA PHE A 94 36.69 -0.63 11.36
C PHE A 94 37.95 -0.12 10.65
N ASN A 95 39.10 -0.76 10.88
CA ASN A 95 40.37 -0.36 10.27
C ASN A 95 40.51 -0.85 8.83
N ASN A 96 40.22 -2.13 8.58
CA ASN A 96 40.45 -2.74 7.26
C ASN A 96 39.23 -2.64 6.34
N ARG A 97 38.04 -2.36 6.90
CA ARG A 97 36.77 -2.18 6.17
C ARG A 97 36.56 -3.21 5.05
N PRO A 98 36.52 -4.51 5.40
CA PRO A 98 36.32 -5.55 4.39
C PRO A 98 34.95 -5.38 3.69
N ASP A 99 34.84 -5.83 2.44
CA ASP A 99 33.66 -5.60 1.60
C ASP A 99 32.35 -6.06 2.25
N PHE A 100 32.34 -7.20 2.95
CA PHE A 100 31.14 -7.69 3.64
C PHE A 100 30.68 -6.73 4.74
N PHE A 101 31.62 -6.11 5.47
CA PHE A 101 31.32 -5.16 6.54
C PHE A 101 30.74 -3.86 5.97
N VAL A 102 31.33 -3.35 4.88
CA VAL A 102 30.81 -2.19 4.15
C VAL A 102 29.41 -2.49 3.60
N ASN A 103 29.18 -3.70 3.06
CA ASN A 103 27.87 -4.09 2.54
C ASN A 103 26.80 -4.14 3.64
N ILE A 104 27.11 -4.73 4.80
CA ILE A 104 26.17 -4.81 5.93
C ILE A 104 25.86 -3.41 6.48
N THR A 105 26.88 -2.58 6.67
CA THR A 105 26.69 -1.20 7.18
C THR A 105 25.88 -0.36 6.21
N ASN A 106 26.09 -0.49 4.89
CA ASN A 106 25.26 0.14 3.87
C ASN A 106 23.82 -0.38 3.87
N LEU A 107 23.61 -1.70 4.00
CA LEU A 107 22.28 -2.31 4.10
C LEU A 107 21.48 -1.75 5.27
N LEU A 108 22.14 -1.56 6.42
CA LEU A 108 21.55 -1.00 7.62
C LEU A 108 21.49 0.55 7.60
N ASN A 109 22.00 1.18 6.53
CA ASN A 109 22.13 2.63 6.38
C ASN A 109 22.90 3.29 7.54
N ILE A 110 24.03 2.69 7.92
CA ILE A 110 24.88 3.10 9.04
C ILE A 110 26.10 3.87 8.51
N ASN A 111 26.40 5.01 9.14
CA ASN A 111 27.64 5.73 8.89
C ASN A 111 28.81 5.04 9.60
N ILE A 112 29.72 4.44 8.82
CA ILE A 112 30.87 3.69 9.33
C ILE A 112 31.82 4.58 10.12
N ASP A 113 32.08 5.81 9.65
CA ASP A 113 33.04 6.73 10.29
C ASP A 113 32.50 7.21 11.66
N GLU A 114 31.22 7.56 11.74
CA GLU A 114 30.58 7.92 13.02
C GLU A 114 30.59 6.74 14.00
N THR A 115 30.23 5.56 13.51
CA THR A 115 30.16 4.34 14.34
C THR A 115 31.55 3.93 14.83
N ALA A 116 32.59 4.06 14.00
CA ALA A 116 33.98 3.85 14.39
C ALA A 116 34.43 4.83 15.47
N GLY A 117 34.12 6.12 15.32
CA GLY A 117 34.42 7.14 16.34
C GLY A 117 33.81 6.82 17.70
N ARG A 118 32.53 6.40 17.71
CA ARG A 118 31.86 5.93 18.93
C ARG A 118 32.53 4.69 19.51
N TYR A 119 32.86 3.71 18.67
CA TYR A 119 33.52 2.47 19.11
C TYR A 119 34.82 2.75 19.84
N PHE A 120 35.73 3.51 19.23
CA PHE A 120 37.03 3.80 19.84
C PHE A 120 36.92 4.62 21.12
N SER A 121 35.95 5.55 21.21
CA SER A 121 35.70 6.32 22.43
C SER A 121 35.21 5.47 23.61
N ILE A 122 34.32 4.49 23.35
CA ILE A 122 33.80 3.59 24.40
C ILE A 122 34.85 2.53 24.74
N LYS A 123 35.67 2.13 23.76
CA LYS A 123 36.73 1.13 23.93
C LYS A 123 37.74 1.53 25.01
N GLU A 124 38.00 2.83 25.18
CA GLU A 124 38.85 3.35 26.27
C GLU A 124 38.32 2.98 27.66
N GLN A 125 37.00 2.81 27.80
CA GLN A 125 36.34 2.45 29.06
C GLN A 125 36.21 0.93 29.25
N GLY A 126 36.23 0.16 28.15
CA GLY A 126 36.23 -1.29 28.19
C GLY A 126 35.85 -1.92 26.84
N ILE A 127 36.66 -2.89 26.39
CA ILE A 127 36.51 -3.53 25.07
C ILE A 127 35.15 -4.24 24.93
N GLU A 128 34.75 -5.04 25.93
CA GLU A 128 33.51 -5.83 25.84
C GLU A 128 32.26 -4.95 25.89
N GLN A 129 32.29 -3.87 26.67
CA GLN A 129 31.22 -2.88 26.71
C GLN A 129 31.11 -2.13 25.37
N ALA A 130 32.24 -1.75 24.78
CA ALA A 130 32.28 -1.10 23.47
C ALA A 130 31.70 -1.99 22.38
N LYS A 131 32.06 -3.28 22.35
CA LYS A 131 31.50 -4.23 21.39
C LYS A 131 29.98 -4.35 21.53
N ALA A 132 29.47 -4.55 22.75
CA ALA A 132 28.03 -4.67 22.97
C ALA A 132 27.28 -3.39 22.57
N ALA A 133 27.77 -2.23 23.00
CA ALA A 133 27.13 -0.94 22.72
C ALA A 133 27.08 -0.61 21.22
N ILE A 134 28.13 -0.94 20.47
CA ILE A 134 28.18 -0.67 19.03
C ILE A 134 27.27 -1.63 18.27
N ILE A 135 27.23 -2.91 18.63
CA ILE A 135 26.27 -3.84 18.04
C ILE A 135 24.83 -3.36 18.29
N ASP A 136 24.50 -2.95 19.51
CA ASP A 136 23.16 -2.42 19.83
C ASP A 136 22.84 -1.13 19.06
N PHE A 137 23.81 -0.23 18.91
CA PHE A 137 23.65 1.00 18.11
C PHE A 137 23.36 0.69 16.63
N MET A 138 24.07 -0.28 16.06
CA MET A 138 23.87 -0.72 14.66
C MET A 138 22.52 -1.42 14.45
N VAL A 139 22.03 -2.12 15.47
CA VAL A 139 20.80 -2.92 15.38
C VAL A 139 19.54 -2.11 15.63
N SER A 140 19.58 -1.19 16.60
CA SER A 140 18.39 -0.49 17.12
C SER A 140 17.52 0.17 16.04
N PRO A 141 18.06 0.89 15.03
CA PRO A 141 17.23 1.50 13.99
C PRO A 141 16.44 0.46 13.19
N VAL A 142 17.07 -0.67 12.88
CA VAL A 142 16.51 -1.70 12.02
C VAL A 142 15.53 -2.59 12.78
N SER A 143 15.87 -2.98 14.00
CA SER A 143 14.96 -3.74 14.86
C SER A 143 13.69 -2.93 15.18
N ALA A 144 13.82 -1.62 15.43
CA ALA A 144 12.67 -0.75 15.66
C ALA A 144 11.74 -0.67 14.44
N VAL A 145 12.28 -0.52 13.23
CA VAL A 145 11.48 -0.48 11.98
C VAL A 145 10.77 -1.81 11.76
N ILE A 146 11.48 -2.93 11.87
CA ILE A 146 10.90 -4.27 11.69
C ILE A 146 9.79 -4.51 12.73
N SER A 147 10.02 -4.12 13.98
CA SER A 147 9.04 -4.26 15.05
C SER A 147 7.82 -3.40 14.84
N ARG A 148 7.98 -2.17 14.35
CA ARG A 148 6.86 -1.28 14.01
C ARG A 148 6.03 -1.83 12.85
N ILE A 149 6.67 -2.40 11.83
CA ILE A 149 5.97 -3.05 10.72
C ILE A 149 5.21 -4.28 11.22
N ALA A 150 5.83 -5.13 12.03
CA ALA A 150 5.18 -6.29 12.61
C ALA A 150 3.97 -5.89 13.48
N ALA A 151 4.14 -4.88 14.35
CA ALA A 151 3.07 -4.33 15.17
C ALA A 151 1.92 -3.77 14.32
N PHE A 152 2.25 -2.99 13.29
CA PHE A 152 1.26 -2.44 12.35
C PHE A 152 0.42 -3.56 11.73
N LEU A 153 1.06 -4.63 11.24
CA LEU A 153 0.34 -5.76 10.64
C LEU A 153 -0.55 -6.48 11.65
N ILE A 154 -0.06 -6.75 12.86
CA ILE A 154 -0.85 -7.39 13.92
C ILE A 154 -2.08 -6.54 14.26
N ILE A 155 -1.90 -5.24 14.50
CA ILE A 155 -3.00 -4.33 14.85
C ILE A 155 -3.97 -4.19 13.67
N PHE A 156 -3.47 -4.04 12.45
CA PHE A 156 -4.31 -3.95 11.26
C PHE A 156 -5.20 -5.18 11.11
N ILE A 157 -4.65 -6.39 11.30
CA ILE A 157 -5.42 -7.64 11.27
C ILE A 157 -6.49 -7.63 12.37
N VAL A 158 -6.13 -7.26 13.61
CA VAL A 158 -7.09 -7.19 14.72
C VAL A 158 -8.21 -6.18 14.45
N CYS A 159 -7.88 -4.97 13.99
CA CYS A 159 -8.86 -3.95 13.63
C CYS A 159 -9.72 -4.39 12.44
N ALA A 160 -9.14 -5.02 11.43
CA ALA A 160 -9.87 -5.56 10.28
C ALA A 160 -10.86 -6.65 10.71
N ILE A 161 -10.49 -7.53 11.64
CA ILE A 161 -11.39 -8.49 12.26
C ILE A 161 -12.50 -7.76 13.03
N GLY A 162 -12.17 -6.72 13.80
CA GLY A 162 -13.17 -5.88 14.47
C GLY A 162 -14.20 -5.28 13.52
N VAL A 163 -13.75 -4.75 12.37
CA VAL A 163 -14.63 -4.25 11.30
C VAL A 163 -15.49 -5.37 10.71
N ALA A 164 -14.93 -6.58 10.53
CA ALA A 164 -15.70 -7.73 10.09
C ALA A 164 -16.78 -8.16 11.10
N VAL A 165 -16.52 -7.99 12.40
CA VAL A 165 -17.54 -8.20 13.45
C VAL A 165 -18.61 -7.11 13.39
N LEU A 166 -18.24 -5.84 13.20
CA LEU A 166 -19.21 -4.75 13.02
C LEU A 166 -20.11 -4.99 11.80
N TRP A 167 -19.53 -5.52 10.73
CA TRP A 167 -20.26 -5.94 9.53
C TRP A 167 -21.32 -7.00 9.86
N TRP A 168 -20.96 -8.00 10.65
CA TRP A 168 -21.90 -9.04 11.12
C TRP A 168 -23.01 -8.47 12.02
N LEU A 169 -22.67 -7.54 12.92
CA LEU A 169 -23.65 -6.89 13.80
C LEU A 169 -24.62 -5.96 13.04
N SER A 170 -24.14 -5.33 11.96
CA SER A 170 -24.95 -4.46 11.12
C SER A 170 -26.17 -5.19 10.54
N ASP A 171 -26.05 -6.49 10.27
CA ASP A 171 -27.15 -7.30 9.73
C ASP A 171 -28.33 -7.38 10.71
N LEU A 172 -28.08 -7.29 12.03
CA LEU A 172 -29.13 -7.32 13.05
C LEU A 172 -30.03 -6.09 13.01
N ILE A 173 -29.43 -4.91 12.78
CA ILE A 173 -30.13 -3.61 12.79
C ILE A 173 -30.86 -3.36 11.47
N ILE A 174 -30.27 -3.79 10.34
CA ILE A 174 -30.80 -3.55 8.99
C ILE A 174 -32.06 -4.38 8.70
N ASN A 175 -32.35 -5.43 9.48
CA ASN A 175 -33.54 -6.28 9.28
C ASN A 175 -34.89 -5.56 9.53
N LEU A 176 -34.90 -4.33 10.04
CA LEU A 176 -36.12 -3.55 10.20
C LEU A 176 -36.64 -3.06 8.82
N PRO A 177 -37.94 -3.20 8.48
CA PRO A 177 -38.47 -2.93 7.14
C PRO A 177 -38.14 -1.54 6.59
N ILE A 178 -38.21 -0.51 7.45
CA ILE A 178 -37.95 0.89 7.07
C ILE A 178 -36.45 1.14 6.87
N VAL A 179 -35.60 0.55 7.72
CA VAL A 179 -34.14 0.70 7.64
C VAL A 179 -33.59 -0.03 6.41
N ARG A 180 -34.13 -1.21 6.09
CA ARG A 180 -33.75 -1.98 4.89
C ARG A 180 -34.02 -1.22 3.58
N GLN A 181 -35.11 -0.46 3.52
CA GLN A 181 -35.44 0.36 2.34
C GLN A 181 -34.45 1.51 2.17
N LEU A 182 -34.11 2.21 3.25
CA LEU A 182 -33.10 3.27 3.23
C LEU A 182 -31.70 2.73 2.90
N ASP A 183 -31.33 1.57 3.44
CA ASP A 183 -30.04 0.94 3.14
C ASP A 183 -29.92 0.50 1.67
N THR A 184 -31.00 -0.03 1.10
CA THR A 184 -31.05 -0.40 -0.32
C THR A 184 -31.00 0.85 -1.21
N LEU A 185 -31.74 1.90 -0.86
CA LEU A 185 -31.75 3.18 -1.59
C LEU A 185 -30.38 3.87 -1.52
N GLY A 186 -29.75 3.88 -0.34
CA GLY A 186 -28.40 4.37 -0.19
C GLY A 186 -27.39 3.53 -0.98
N GLY A 187 -27.57 2.20 -1.01
CA GLY A 187 -26.76 1.29 -1.81
C GLY A 187 -26.89 1.58 -3.32
N PHE A 188 -28.08 1.96 -3.78
CA PHE A 188 -28.32 2.43 -5.14
C PHE A 188 -27.52 3.71 -5.43
N VAL A 189 -27.65 4.74 -4.59
CA VAL A 189 -26.95 6.03 -4.78
C VAL A 189 -25.43 5.84 -4.74
N PHE A 190 -24.92 5.08 -3.77
CA PHE A 190 -23.50 4.79 -3.65
C PHE A 190 -22.97 3.94 -4.81
N GLY A 191 -23.76 2.97 -5.27
CA GLY A 191 -23.46 2.16 -6.46
C GLY A 191 -23.43 2.99 -7.74
N ALA A 192 -24.34 3.94 -7.90
CA ALA A 192 -24.36 4.88 -9.03
C ALA A 192 -23.14 5.81 -9.00
N LEU A 193 -22.80 6.40 -7.85
CA LEU A 193 -21.61 7.27 -7.71
C LEU A 193 -20.31 6.51 -8.02
N ASN A 194 -20.14 5.30 -7.46
CA ASN A 194 -18.99 4.46 -7.79
C ASN A 194 -18.99 4.02 -9.26
N GLY A 195 -20.15 3.72 -9.83
CA GLY A 195 -20.30 3.39 -11.24
C GLY A 195 -19.83 4.54 -12.13
N ILE A 196 -20.21 5.78 -11.82
CA ILE A 196 -19.74 6.97 -12.54
C ILE A 196 -18.22 7.11 -12.45
N LEU A 197 -17.62 6.92 -11.28
CA LEU A 197 -16.16 6.95 -11.12
C LEU A 197 -15.46 5.87 -11.96
N ILE A 198 -15.98 4.64 -11.97
CA ILE A 198 -15.43 3.56 -12.79
C ILE A 198 -15.58 3.88 -14.28
N VAL A 199 -16.72 4.41 -14.71
CA VAL A 199 -16.93 4.85 -16.10
C VAL A 199 -15.93 5.94 -16.49
N PHE A 200 -15.66 6.93 -15.64
CA PHE A 200 -14.62 7.93 -15.91
C PHE A 200 -13.24 7.28 -16.12
N VAL A 201 -12.84 6.36 -15.25
CA VAL A 201 -11.57 5.63 -15.42
C VAL A 201 -11.59 4.83 -16.73
N THR A 202 -12.67 4.10 -17.03
CA THR A 202 -12.79 3.30 -18.25
C THR A 202 -12.75 4.16 -19.51
N VAL A 203 -13.47 5.27 -19.56
CA VAL A 203 -13.46 6.21 -20.70
C VAL A 203 -12.07 6.81 -20.89
N SER A 204 -11.38 7.21 -19.80
CA SER A 204 -9.99 7.67 -19.90
C SER A 204 -9.05 6.62 -20.48
N VAL A 205 -9.18 5.36 -20.05
CA VAL A 205 -8.38 4.25 -20.58
C VAL A 205 -8.70 4.00 -22.06
N ILE A 206 -9.98 4.06 -22.47
CA ILE A 206 -10.39 3.90 -23.87
C ILE A 206 -9.81 5.04 -24.72
N GLY A 207 -9.91 6.29 -24.28
CA GLY A 207 -9.32 7.43 -24.99
C GLY A 207 -7.82 7.28 -25.20
N LEU A 208 -7.07 6.90 -24.15
CA LEU A 208 -5.64 6.64 -24.26
C LEU A 208 -5.33 5.49 -25.23
N THR A 209 -6.04 4.37 -25.11
CA THR A 209 -5.79 3.18 -25.94
C THR A 209 -6.25 3.35 -27.39
N SER A 210 -7.25 4.18 -27.68
CA SER A 210 -7.68 4.48 -29.05
C SER A 210 -6.60 5.14 -29.91
N GLN A 211 -5.70 5.93 -29.29
CA GLN A 211 -4.55 6.52 -29.98
C GLN A 211 -3.61 5.44 -30.55
N TYR A 212 -3.55 4.28 -29.89
CA TYR A 212 -2.72 3.15 -30.30
C TYR A 212 -3.47 2.13 -31.17
N LEU A 213 -4.70 1.77 -30.80
CA LEU A 213 -5.48 0.71 -31.44
C LEU A 213 -6.09 1.14 -32.78
N LEU A 214 -6.34 2.43 -32.97
CA LEU A 214 -6.96 2.98 -34.17
C LEU A 214 -5.97 3.80 -35.00
N LYS A 215 -4.66 3.52 -34.87
CA LYS A 215 -3.60 4.30 -35.53
C LYS A 215 -3.76 4.39 -37.05
N ASP A 216 -4.29 3.35 -37.67
CA ASP A 216 -4.46 3.25 -39.12
C ASP A 216 -5.76 3.91 -39.64
N MET A 217 -6.64 4.38 -38.76
CA MET A 217 -7.87 5.09 -39.13
C MET A 217 -7.65 6.60 -39.22
N THR A 218 -8.32 7.23 -40.18
CA THR A 218 -8.30 8.69 -40.37
C THR A 218 -8.96 9.43 -39.19
N TYR A 219 -8.63 10.70 -39.01
CA TYR A 219 -9.23 11.55 -37.97
C TYR A 219 -10.77 11.62 -38.11
N GLU A 220 -11.28 11.76 -39.33
CA GLU A 220 -12.72 11.75 -39.60
C GLU A 220 -13.39 10.43 -39.19
N GLU A 221 -12.75 9.27 -39.41
CA GLU A 221 -13.31 7.96 -39.01
C GLU A 221 -13.35 7.79 -37.49
N LYS A 222 -12.33 8.30 -36.78
CA LYS A 222 -12.32 8.31 -35.30
C LYS A 222 -13.39 9.22 -34.74
N GLN A 223 -13.53 10.42 -35.30
CA GLN A 223 -14.54 11.39 -34.89
C GLN A 223 -15.95 10.86 -35.13
N ASN A 224 -16.21 10.22 -36.28
CA ASN A 224 -17.50 9.57 -36.56
C ASN A 224 -17.87 8.45 -35.57
N ILE A 225 -16.88 7.79 -34.94
CA ILE A 225 -17.16 6.77 -33.91
C ILE A 225 -17.52 7.43 -32.58
N VAL A 226 -16.86 8.53 -32.22
CA VAL A 226 -17.15 9.29 -30.99
C VAL A 226 -18.48 10.02 -31.09
N GLU A 227 -18.73 10.74 -32.19
CA GLU A 227 -20.02 11.43 -32.43
C GLU A 227 -21.19 10.45 -32.61
N GLY A 228 -20.89 9.20 -33.00
CA GLY A 228 -21.86 8.11 -33.04
C GLY A 228 -22.21 7.52 -31.67
N THR A 229 -21.59 8.00 -30.58
CA THR A 229 -21.85 7.57 -29.20
C THR A 229 -22.46 8.71 -28.38
N ILE A 230 -23.58 8.45 -27.71
CA ILE A 230 -24.23 9.47 -26.88
C ILE A 230 -23.60 9.48 -25.48
N LEU A 231 -23.40 8.31 -24.89
CA LEU A 231 -22.90 8.23 -23.52
C LEU A 231 -21.39 8.40 -23.48
N TYR A 232 -20.65 7.71 -24.34
CA TYR A 232 -19.19 7.82 -24.35
C TYR A 232 -18.73 9.27 -24.61
N GLU A 233 -19.34 9.98 -25.57
CA GLU A 233 -19.05 11.41 -25.82
C GLU A 233 -19.33 12.29 -24.59
N GLN A 234 -20.51 12.16 -23.98
CA GLN A 234 -20.87 12.95 -22.79
C GLN A 234 -19.94 12.68 -21.61
N PHE A 235 -19.61 11.42 -21.35
CA PHE A 235 -18.69 11.05 -20.28
C PHE A 235 -17.26 11.50 -20.59
N GLN A 236 -16.81 11.49 -21.84
CA GLN A 236 -15.50 12.01 -22.23
C GLN A 236 -15.39 13.52 -21.96
N ASN A 237 -16.45 14.28 -22.26
CA ASN A 237 -16.49 15.74 -22.11
C ASN A 237 -16.53 16.21 -20.65
N ILE A 238 -17.22 15.48 -19.76
CA ILE A 238 -17.38 15.86 -18.34
C ILE A 238 -16.22 15.30 -17.48
N ASN A 239 -15.48 14.31 -17.98
CA ASN A 239 -14.50 13.58 -17.20
C ASN A 239 -13.26 14.45 -16.84
N PRO A 240 -12.98 14.67 -15.54
CA PRO A 240 -11.82 15.46 -15.13
C PRO A 240 -10.49 14.74 -15.40
N ILE A 241 -10.49 13.41 -15.49
CA ILE A 241 -9.28 12.59 -15.71
C ILE A 241 -8.80 12.72 -17.16
N THR A 242 -9.71 12.74 -18.14
CA THR A 242 -9.34 12.97 -19.55
C THR A 242 -8.75 14.36 -19.76
N SER A 243 -9.33 15.38 -19.13
CA SER A 243 -8.80 16.76 -19.14
C SER A 243 -7.40 16.85 -18.50
N LEU A 244 -7.19 16.20 -17.35
CA LEU A 244 -5.88 16.17 -16.68
C LEU A 244 -4.79 15.48 -17.52
N LEU A 245 -5.15 14.43 -18.25
CA LEU A 245 -4.22 13.62 -19.04
C LEU A 245 -3.95 14.18 -20.44
N GLY A 246 -4.53 15.33 -20.80
CA GLY A 246 -4.39 15.93 -22.13
C GLY A 246 -4.98 15.07 -23.24
N VAL A 247 -5.92 14.18 -22.89
CA VAL A 247 -6.72 13.40 -23.84
C VAL A 247 -7.92 14.25 -24.26
N GLU A 248 -7.65 15.45 -24.77
CA GLU A 248 -8.70 16.28 -25.34
C GLU A 248 -9.09 15.70 -26.70
N SER A 249 -10.40 15.66 -26.97
CA SER A 249 -10.88 15.60 -28.33
C SER A 249 -10.25 16.76 -29.09
N GLU A 250 -9.52 16.49 -30.17
CA GLU A 250 -9.09 17.50 -31.13
C GLU A 250 -10.31 18.09 -31.85
N THR A 251 -11.23 18.70 -31.10
CA THR A 251 -12.33 19.50 -31.61
C THR A 251 -11.87 20.95 -31.63
N LYS A 252 -11.07 21.27 -32.65
CA LYS A 252 -11.14 22.56 -33.35
C LYS A 252 -10.73 22.41 -34.80
#